data_AF-A0A924LKR8-F1
#
_entry.id   AF-A0A924LKR8-F1
#
_cell.length_a   1.000
_cell.length_b   1.000
_cell.length_c   1.000
_cell.angle_alpha   90.00
_cell.angle_beta   90.00
_cell.angle_gamma   90.00
#
_symmetry.space_group_name_H-M   'P 1'
#
loop_
_entity.id
_entity.type
_entity.pdbx_description
1 polymer ?
#
loop_
_entity_poly.entity_id
_entity_poly.type
_entity_poly.pdbx_seq_one_letter_code
_entity_poly.pdbx_strand_id
1 'polypeptide(L)'
;MAAKPESRVDTVVSLAKRRGFVFPCGEIYGGTRSAWDYGPLGVELKENIRRQWWKSMVTGRDDVVGLDSSVILPTRTWTASGHIATFSDPLTECQSCHKRFRADHLEEEFEERKGRAAENGLADIACPNCGTRGSWTPPRNFSGLLKTYLGVVEDESGLHYLRPETAQGIFLNFLNVMTSARKKPPFGIAQTGKSFRNEITPGNFIFRTREFEQMEMEFFVEPGTDEQWHQYWIDTRTAWYVGLGVDPADLRHYEHPKEELSHYSTRTVDIEYRYGFSGSQWGELEGIANRTDFDLKTHSEHSGVDLSYFDQGKDQRWTPYVIEPAGGLGRSLMTFLVDAYTEDEAPNAKGGGD
;
A
#
# COMPACT_ATOMS: atom_id res chain seq x y z
N MET A 1 15.70 -18.16 27.04
CA MET A 1 15.98 -16.94 26.26
C MET A 1 15.21 -15.81 26.93
N ALA A 2 15.86 -14.70 27.28
CA ALA A 2 15.16 -13.54 27.82
C ALA A 2 14.15 -13.04 26.78
N ALA A 3 12.90 -12.77 27.19
CA ALA A 3 11.91 -12.19 26.31
C ALA A 3 12.44 -10.84 25.81
N LYS A 4 12.34 -10.62 24.49
CA LYS A 4 12.69 -9.32 23.88
C LYS A 4 11.77 -8.26 24.51
N PRO A 5 12.27 -7.05 24.84
CA PRO A 5 11.40 -5.98 25.32
C PRO A 5 10.29 -5.73 24.31
N GLU A 6 9.05 -5.64 24.79
CA GLU A 6 7.84 -5.44 23.98
C GLU A 6 7.92 -4.04 23.32
N SER A 7 7.75 -3.97 22.00
CA SER A 7 7.78 -2.68 21.30
C SER A 7 6.47 -1.92 21.52
N ARG A 8 6.48 -0.58 21.35
CA ARG A 8 5.26 0.25 21.40
C ARG A 8 4.16 -0.31 20.47
N VAL A 9 4.55 -0.80 19.30
CA VAL A 9 3.64 -1.44 18.35
C VAL A 9 3.06 -2.73 18.92
N ASP A 10 3.86 -3.60 19.54
CA ASP A 10 3.36 -4.84 20.15
C ASP A 10 2.34 -4.56 21.27
N THR A 11 2.63 -3.54 22.10
CA THR A 11 1.72 -3.09 23.17
C THR A 11 0.40 -2.58 22.61
N VAL A 12 0.45 -1.76 21.55
CA VAL A 12 -0.74 -1.22 20.87
C VAL A 12 -1.52 -2.34 20.17
N VAL A 13 -0.86 -3.32 19.56
CA VAL A 13 -1.50 -4.50 18.96
C VAL A 13 -2.26 -5.31 20.02
N SER A 14 -1.63 -5.54 21.18
CA SER A 14 -2.26 -6.21 22.32
C SER A 14 -3.45 -5.41 22.85
N LEU A 15 -3.34 -4.09 22.95
CA LEU A 15 -4.43 -3.20 23.35
C LEU A 15 -5.57 -3.20 22.34
N ALA A 16 -5.27 -3.15 21.04
CA ALA A 16 -6.24 -3.14 19.95
C ALA A 16 -7.14 -4.38 20.00
N LYS A 17 -6.56 -5.56 20.27
CA LYS A 17 -7.34 -6.78 20.50
C LYS A 17 -8.21 -6.67 21.75
N ARG A 18 -7.62 -6.30 22.90
CA ARG A 18 -8.32 -6.24 24.20
C ARG A 18 -9.46 -5.22 24.24
N ARG A 19 -9.35 -4.12 23.47
CA ARG A 19 -10.33 -3.03 23.44
C ARG A 19 -11.31 -3.10 22.26
N GLY A 20 -11.20 -4.11 21.39
CA GLY A 20 -12.16 -4.30 20.31
C GLY A 20 -11.92 -3.40 19.09
N PHE A 21 -10.67 -3.11 18.78
CA PHE A 21 -10.27 -2.46 17.53
C PHE A 21 -10.04 -3.47 16.41
N VAL A 22 -9.17 -4.47 16.62
CA VAL A 22 -8.77 -5.41 15.56
C VAL A 22 -8.65 -6.82 16.13
N PHE A 23 -9.18 -7.80 15.40
CA PHE A 23 -9.16 -9.22 15.74
C PHE A 23 -8.52 -10.05 14.63
N PRO A 24 -7.84 -11.17 14.96
CA PRO A 24 -7.47 -12.17 13.97
C PRO A 24 -8.71 -12.70 13.23
N CYS A 25 -8.68 -12.70 11.89
CA CYS A 25 -9.81 -13.19 11.11
C CYS A 25 -10.05 -14.68 11.36
N GLY A 26 -11.26 -15.08 11.71
CA GLY A 26 -11.61 -16.48 11.95
C GLY A 26 -10.90 -17.11 13.15
N GLU A 27 -10.64 -16.35 14.21
CA GLU A 27 -9.89 -16.79 15.41
C GLU A 27 -10.39 -18.12 15.99
N ILE A 28 -11.71 -18.35 16.02
CA ILE A 28 -12.30 -19.60 16.54
C ILE A 28 -11.94 -20.85 15.72
N TYR A 29 -11.46 -20.69 14.49
CA TYR A 29 -11.01 -21.76 13.60
C TYR A 29 -9.48 -21.82 13.48
N GLY A 30 -8.74 -21.15 14.37
CA GLY A 30 -7.28 -21.09 14.35
C GLY A 30 -6.70 -19.92 13.56
N GLY A 31 -7.56 -19.05 13.02
CA GLY A 31 -7.18 -17.82 12.35
C GLY A 31 -6.71 -18.00 10.90
N THR A 32 -7.07 -17.04 10.04
CA THR A 32 -6.49 -16.91 8.70
C THR A 32 -5.28 -15.99 8.78
N ARG A 33 -4.11 -16.47 8.34
CA ARG A 33 -2.87 -15.67 8.36
C ARG A 33 -3.01 -14.43 7.48
N SER A 34 -2.50 -13.30 7.97
CA SER A 34 -2.51 -12.02 7.24
C SER A 34 -3.91 -11.53 6.86
N ALA A 35 -4.92 -11.89 7.66
CA ALA A 35 -6.28 -11.41 7.55
C ALA A 35 -6.78 -10.99 8.93
N TRP A 36 -7.48 -9.85 8.99
CA TRP A 36 -7.88 -9.20 10.23
C TRP A 36 -9.29 -8.63 10.11
N ASP A 37 -10.07 -8.76 11.18
CA ASP A 37 -11.40 -8.19 11.31
C ASP A 37 -11.35 -6.94 12.19
N TYR A 38 -12.15 -5.92 11.87
CA TYR A 38 -12.25 -4.70 12.66
C TYR A 38 -13.43 -4.82 13.62
N GLY A 39 -13.16 -4.68 14.93
CA GLY A 39 -14.17 -4.74 16.00
C GLY A 39 -14.96 -3.44 16.15
N PRO A 40 -15.83 -3.30 17.16
CA PRO A 40 -16.72 -2.16 17.32
C PRO A 40 -16.00 -0.80 17.29
N LEU A 41 -14.90 -0.64 18.04
CA LEU A 41 -14.14 0.61 18.04
C LEU A 41 -13.27 0.77 16.77
N GLY A 42 -12.83 -0.35 16.21
CA GLY A 42 -12.00 -0.36 15.00
C GLY A 42 -12.77 0.10 13.77
N VAL A 43 -14.02 -0.34 13.62
CA VAL A 43 -14.90 0.12 12.54
C VAL A 43 -15.13 1.62 12.65
N GLU A 44 -15.50 2.13 13.83
CA GLU A 44 -15.74 3.57 14.00
C GLU A 44 -14.50 4.41 13.69
N LEU A 45 -13.32 4.02 14.19
CA LEU A 45 -12.07 4.73 13.89
C LEU A 45 -11.75 4.68 12.38
N LYS A 46 -11.86 3.50 11.76
CA LYS A 46 -11.59 3.30 10.34
C LYS A 46 -12.53 4.11 9.45
N GLU A 47 -13.83 4.14 9.79
CA GLU A 47 -14.83 4.97 9.09
C GLU A 47 -14.55 6.46 9.28
N ASN A 48 -14.16 6.90 10.48
CA ASN A 48 -13.81 8.29 10.74
C ASN A 48 -12.61 8.74 9.92
N ILE A 49 -11.55 7.92 9.83
CA ILE A 49 -10.39 8.19 9.00
C ILE A 49 -10.80 8.29 7.53
N ARG A 50 -11.57 7.31 7.01
CA ARG A 50 -12.02 7.31 5.62
C ARG A 50 -12.86 8.55 5.29
N ARG A 51 -13.82 8.90 6.14
CA ARG A 51 -14.67 10.09 5.96
C ARG A 51 -13.86 11.38 6.02
N GLN A 52 -12.88 11.47 6.91
CA GLN A 52 -12.03 12.65 7.02
C GLN A 52 -11.09 12.77 5.83
N TRP A 53 -10.54 11.67 5.33
CA TRP A 53 -9.78 11.66 4.08
C TRP A 53 -10.65 12.12 2.91
N TRP A 54 -11.84 11.54 2.75
CA TRP A 54 -12.80 11.93 1.71
C TRP A 54 -13.19 13.41 1.78
N LYS A 55 -13.38 13.93 3.00
CA LYS A 55 -13.63 15.36 3.21
C LYS A 55 -12.45 16.22 2.74
N SER A 56 -11.22 15.84 3.08
CA SER A 56 -10.03 16.62 2.70
C SER A 56 -9.66 16.52 1.22
N MET A 57 -9.88 15.36 0.61
CA MET A 57 -9.42 15.04 -0.74
C MET A 57 -10.49 15.26 -1.79
N VAL A 58 -11.78 15.19 -1.43
CA VAL A 58 -12.89 15.28 -2.39
C VAL A 58 -13.83 16.42 -2.04
N THR A 59 -14.57 16.35 -0.94
CA THR A 59 -15.68 17.32 -0.72
C THR A 59 -15.25 18.70 -0.23
N GLY A 60 -14.02 18.83 0.26
CA GLY A 60 -13.42 20.10 0.67
C GLY A 60 -12.65 20.81 -0.44
N ARG A 61 -12.71 20.30 -1.69
CA ARG A 61 -11.96 20.80 -2.83
C ARG A 61 -12.83 20.85 -4.08
N ASP A 62 -12.46 21.69 -5.03
CA ASP A 62 -13.17 21.81 -6.32
C ASP A 62 -12.47 21.06 -7.45
N ASP A 63 -11.24 20.60 -7.25
CA ASP A 63 -10.37 20.03 -8.27
C ASP A 63 -10.36 18.49 -8.29
N VAL A 64 -11.02 17.82 -7.33
CA VAL A 64 -11.04 16.35 -7.22
C VAL A 64 -12.48 15.84 -7.14
N VAL A 65 -12.75 14.72 -7.80
CA VAL A 65 -14.07 14.04 -7.78
C VAL A 65 -13.94 12.60 -7.33
N GLY A 66 -15.03 12.01 -6.84
CA GLY A 66 -15.05 10.64 -6.34
C GLY A 66 -15.35 9.59 -7.40
N LEU A 67 -14.79 8.40 -7.22
CA LEU A 67 -15.15 7.17 -7.93
C LEU A 67 -15.29 6.00 -6.95
N ASP A 68 -16.12 5.02 -7.30
CA ASP A 68 -16.11 3.68 -6.69
C ASP A 68 -16.22 2.63 -7.80
N SER A 69 -15.09 2.00 -8.13
CA SER A 69 -14.97 0.97 -9.15
C SER A 69 -15.06 -0.44 -8.56
N SER A 70 -15.46 -1.40 -9.41
CA SER A 70 -15.51 -2.81 -9.06
C SER A 70 -14.16 -3.37 -8.62
N VAL A 71 -14.20 -4.38 -7.72
CA VAL A 71 -13.03 -5.16 -7.32
C VAL A 71 -12.54 -6.08 -8.44
N ILE A 72 -13.48 -6.66 -9.19
CA ILE A 72 -13.17 -7.55 -10.30
C ILE A 72 -13.27 -6.73 -11.59
N LEU A 73 -12.12 -6.47 -12.21
CA LEU A 73 -12.00 -5.76 -13.48
C LEU A 73 -11.72 -6.75 -14.62
N PRO A 74 -11.97 -6.38 -15.89
CA PRO A 74 -11.63 -7.23 -17.03
C PRO A 74 -10.14 -7.61 -17.00
N THR A 75 -9.83 -8.89 -17.26
CA THR A 75 -8.45 -9.41 -17.18
C THR A 75 -7.44 -8.62 -18.01
N ARG A 76 -7.86 -8.07 -19.16
CA ARG A 76 -7.01 -7.21 -20.01
C ARG A 76 -6.47 -5.98 -19.29
N THR A 77 -7.14 -5.50 -18.24
CA THR A 77 -6.67 -4.40 -17.37
C THR A 77 -5.31 -4.72 -16.76
N TRP A 78 -5.17 -5.95 -16.24
CA TRP A 78 -3.96 -6.44 -15.57
C TRP A 78 -2.87 -6.87 -16.56
N THR A 79 -3.26 -7.20 -17.79
CA THR A 79 -2.31 -7.38 -18.90
C THR A 79 -1.73 -6.03 -19.32
N ALA A 80 -2.59 -5.04 -19.57
CA ALA A 80 -2.19 -3.72 -20.04
C ALA A 80 -1.27 -3.06 -19.03
N SER A 81 -1.69 -2.94 -17.77
CA SER A 81 -0.91 -2.36 -16.68
C SER A 81 0.36 -3.14 -16.28
N GLY A 82 0.67 -4.25 -16.95
CA GLY A 82 1.87 -5.05 -16.70
C GLY A 82 1.80 -5.99 -15.48
N HIS A 83 0.78 -5.86 -14.63
CA HIS A 83 0.62 -6.65 -13.41
C HIS A 83 0.74 -8.17 -13.61
N ILE A 84 0.16 -8.72 -14.69
CA ILE A 84 0.27 -10.17 -14.95
C ILE A 84 1.73 -10.58 -15.24
N ALA A 85 2.52 -9.71 -15.88
CA ALA A 85 3.89 -10.02 -16.26
C ALA A 85 4.91 -9.77 -15.13
N THR A 86 4.71 -8.71 -14.34
CA THR A 86 5.73 -8.19 -13.41
C THR A 86 5.36 -8.33 -11.94
N PHE A 87 4.09 -8.55 -11.59
CA PHE A 87 3.65 -8.63 -10.20
C PHE A 87 3.93 -10.02 -9.62
N SER A 88 5.21 -10.38 -9.54
CA SER A 88 5.68 -11.64 -8.98
C SER A 88 6.87 -11.45 -8.04
N ASP A 89 6.80 -12.09 -6.88
CA ASP A 89 7.89 -12.10 -5.90
C ASP A 89 8.79 -13.33 -6.10
N PRO A 90 10.12 -13.21 -5.91
CA PRO A 90 11.03 -14.35 -5.94
C PRO A 90 10.90 -15.17 -4.65
N LEU A 91 10.31 -16.35 -4.74
CA LEU A 91 9.99 -17.21 -3.60
C LEU A 91 11.00 -18.34 -3.41
N THR A 92 11.55 -18.47 -2.20
CA THR A 92 12.35 -19.64 -1.78
C THR A 92 11.72 -20.36 -0.59
N GLU A 93 12.01 -21.66 -0.43
CA GLU A 93 11.59 -22.49 0.70
C GLU A 93 12.81 -23.04 1.43
N CYS A 94 12.82 -22.92 2.77
CA CYS A 94 13.83 -23.59 3.59
C CYS A 94 13.56 -25.10 3.59
N GLN A 95 14.46 -25.90 3.03
CA GLN A 95 14.28 -27.34 2.92
C GLN A 95 14.32 -28.08 4.27
N SER A 96 14.72 -27.39 5.35
CA SER A 96 14.72 -27.97 6.71
C SER A 96 13.39 -27.79 7.47
N CYS A 97 12.73 -26.63 7.31
CA CYS A 97 11.51 -26.33 8.07
C CYS A 97 10.29 -26.06 7.19
N HIS A 98 10.46 -26.13 5.86
CA HIS A 98 9.44 -25.90 4.83
C HIS A 98 8.71 -24.55 4.93
N LYS A 99 9.28 -23.60 5.68
CA LYS A 99 8.81 -22.21 5.66
C LYS A 99 9.31 -21.53 4.39
N ARG A 100 8.41 -20.73 3.82
CA ARG A 100 8.63 -19.98 2.59
C ARG A 100 8.93 -18.54 2.92
N PHE A 101 9.85 -17.95 2.15
CA PHE A 101 10.35 -16.60 2.35
C PHE A 101 10.57 -15.96 0.98
N ARG A 102 10.39 -14.64 0.95
CA ARG A 102 10.84 -13.82 -0.16
C ARG A 102 12.37 -13.78 -0.19
N ALA A 103 12.95 -14.15 -1.33
CA ALA A 103 14.39 -14.32 -1.48
C ALA A 103 15.14 -12.97 -1.39
N ASP A 104 14.57 -11.94 -2.00
CA ASP A 104 15.05 -10.56 -1.95
C ASP A 104 15.03 -9.99 -0.53
N HIS A 105 13.93 -10.13 0.21
CA HIS A 105 13.87 -9.69 1.61
C HIS A 105 14.92 -10.37 2.50
N LEU A 106 15.23 -11.65 2.25
CA LEU A 106 16.28 -12.34 3.00
C LEU A 106 17.66 -11.72 2.73
N GLU A 107 17.93 -11.34 1.49
CA GLU A 107 19.17 -10.69 1.06
C GLU A 107 19.27 -9.26 1.60
N GLU A 108 18.21 -8.45 1.49
CA GLU A 108 18.11 -7.10 2.07
C GLU A 108 18.34 -7.11 3.60
N GLU A 109 17.65 -7.98 4.34
CA GLU A 109 17.84 -8.11 5.79
C GLU A 109 19.26 -8.57 6.16
N PHE A 110 19.89 -9.38 5.30
CA PHE A 110 21.28 -9.79 5.50
C PHE A 110 22.23 -8.62 5.30
N GLU A 111 22.05 -7.86 4.23
CA GLU A 111 22.86 -6.69 3.88
C GLU A 111 22.81 -5.62 4.96
N GLU A 112 21.61 -5.28 5.41
CA GLU A 112 21.43 -4.28 6.47
C GLU A 112 22.11 -4.73 7.78
N ARG A 113 21.98 -6.02 8.15
CA ARG A 113 22.56 -6.55 9.40
C ARG A 113 24.07 -6.75 9.33
N LYS A 114 24.62 -7.03 8.15
CA LYS A 114 26.05 -7.37 7.97
C LYS A 114 26.86 -6.24 7.37
N GLY A 115 26.21 -5.19 6.87
CA GLY A 115 26.84 -4.10 6.14
C GLY A 115 27.51 -4.54 4.84
N ARG A 116 27.13 -5.70 4.29
CA ARG A 116 27.68 -6.26 3.04
C ARG A 116 26.69 -7.21 2.35
N ALA A 117 26.78 -7.26 1.02
CA ALA A 117 26.09 -8.24 0.18
C ALA A 117 26.45 -9.69 0.53
N ALA A 118 25.48 -10.59 0.34
CA ALA A 118 25.71 -12.03 0.41
C ALA A 118 26.47 -12.48 -0.84
N GLU A 119 27.75 -12.85 -0.70
CA GLU A 119 28.63 -13.22 -1.82
C GLU A 119 28.12 -14.45 -2.59
N ASN A 120 27.46 -15.39 -1.89
CA ASN A 120 26.85 -16.58 -2.48
C ASN A 120 25.31 -16.54 -2.47
N GLY A 121 24.71 -15.35 -2.38
CA GLY A 121 23.27 -15.15 -2.26
C GLY A 121 22.66 -15.89 -1.06
N LEU A 122 21.47 -16.47 -1.22
CA LEU A 122 20.76 -17.25 -0.20
C LEU A 122 21.63 -18.31 0.53
N ALA A 123 22.69 -18.84 -0.09
CA ALA A 123 23.54 -19.84 0.53
C ALA A 123 24.23 -19.35 1.81
N ASP A 124 24.57 -18.07 1.88
CA ASP A 124 25.21 -17.43 3.04
C ASP A 124 24.20 -17.10 4.16
N ILE A 125 22.91 -17.15 3.84
CA ILE A 125 21.83 -16.66 4.68
C ILE A 125 21.26 -17.82 5.50
N ALA A 126 21.25 -17.63 6.83
CA ALA A 126 20.63 -18.56 7.75
C ALA A 126 19.11 -18.36 7.75
N CYS A 127 18.36 -19.46 7.74
CA CYS A 127 16.91 -19.42 7.85
C CYS A 127 16.48 -18.67 9.12
N PRO A 128 15.70 -17.57 9.02
CA PRO A 128 15.27 -16.80 10.19
C PRO A 128 14.46 -17.61 11.20
N ASN A 129 13.85 -18.71 10.75
CA ASN A 129 13.00 -19.55 11.58
C ASN A 129 13.74 -20.69 12.29
N CYS A 130 14.65 -21.41 11.62
CA CYS A 130 15.31 -22.59 12.19
C CYS A 130 16.83 -22.51 12.26
N GLY A 131 17.44 -21.44 11.72
CA GLY A 131 18.88 -21.22 11.75
C GLY A 131 19.68 -22.05 10.74
N THR A 132 19.06 -22.99 9.99
CA THR A 132 19.77 -23.75 8.96
C THR A 132 20.30 -22.83 7.87
N ARG A 133 21.57 -23.00 7.47
CA ARG A 133 22.22 -22.28 6.36
C ARG A 133 22.27 -23.13 5.09
N GLY A 134 22.25 -22.49 3.93
CA GLY A 134 22.49 -23.14 2.64
C GLY A 134 21.46 -24.17 2.20
N SER A 135 20.32 -24.29 2.89
CA SER A 135 19.30 -25.31 2.64
C SER A 135 18.02 -24.65 2.12
N TRP A 136 18.12 -24.09 0.91
CA TRP A 136 17.09 -23.32 0.23
C TRP A 136 16.73 -23.95 -1.11
N THR A 137 15.46 -23.91 -1.51
CA THR A 137 15.08 -24.23 -2.89
C THR A 137 15.48 -23.08 -3.82
N PRO A 138 15.72 -23.35 -5.12
CA PRO A 138 15.89 -22.29 -6.11
C PRO A 138 14.67 -21.33 -6.09
N PRO A 139 14.89 -20.00 -6.14
CA PRO A 139 13.81 -19.04 -6.21
C PRO A 139 12.87 -19.31 -7.40
N ARG A 140 11.56 -19.20 -7.17
CA ARG A 140 10.53 -19.27 -8.22
C ARG A 140 9.64 -18.05 -8.16
N ASN A 141 9.22 -17.54 -9.32
CA ASN A 141 8.31 -16.41 -9.38
C ASN A 141 6.92 -16.84 -8.89
N PHE A 142 6.45 -16.15 -7.85
CA PHE A 142 5.11 -16.32 -7.32
C PHE A 142 4.30 -15.08 -7.62
N SER A 143 3.17 -15.22 -8.33
CA SER A 143 2.32 -14.07 -8.64
C SER A 143 1.66 -13.51 -7.36
N GLY A 144 1.83 -12.21 -7.15
CA GLY A 144 1.16 -11.46 -6.09
C GLY A 144 -0.33 -11.23 -6.34
N LEU A 145 -0.88 -11.62 -7.50
CA LEU A 145 -2.29 -11.44 -7.82
C LEU A 145 -3.12 -12.60 -7.25
N LEU A 146 -4.24 -12.28 -6.58
CA LEU A 146 -5.25 -13.28 -6.21
C LEU A 146 -6.17 -13.57 -7.39
N LYS A 147 -6.25 -14.85 -7.77
CA LYS A 147 -7.08 -15.35 -8.86
C LYS A 147 -8.48 -15.69 -8.37
N THR A 148 -9.46 -15.49 -9.24
CA THR A 148 -10.84 -15.95 -9.07
C THR A 148 -11.40 -16.40 -10.42
N TYR A 149 -12.53 -17.10 -10.42
CA TYR A 149 -13.16 -17.60 -11.64
C TYR A 149 -14.61 -17.10 -11.71
N LEU A 150 -14.94 -16.44 -12.81
CA LEU A 150 -16.31 -16.01 -13.12
C LEU A 150 -16.94 -17.02 -14.10
N GLY A 151 -18.10 -17.56 -13.74
CA GLY A 151 -18.85 -18.49 -14.59
C GLY A 151 -19.16 -19.80 -13.89
N VAL A 152 -19.75 -20.74 -14.64
CA VAL A 152 -20.20 -22.04 -14.11
C VAL A 152 -19.04 -23.04 -14.03
N VAL A 153 -18.01 -22.85 -14.86
CA VAL A 153 -16.84 -23.73 -14.95
C VAL A 153 -15.61 -22.95 -14.55
N GLU A 154 -14.79 -23.54 -13.68
CA GLU A 154 -13.50 -23.00 -13.27
C GLU A 154 -12.43 -23.32 -14.34
N ASP A 155 -12.48 -22.60 -15.46
CA ASP A 155 -11.50 -22.72 -16.54
C ASP A 155 -10.85 -21.36 -16.90
N GLU A 156 -9.87 -21.39 -17.79
CA GLU A 156 -9.13 -20.19 -18.23
C GLU A 156 -10.03 -19.11 -18.87
N SER A 157 -11.21 -19.46 -19.40
CA SER A 157 -12.15 -18.48 -19.94
C SER A 157 -12.83 -17.67 -18.83
N GLY A 158 -12.97 -18.27 -17.64
CA GLY A 158 -13.49 -17.63 -16.44
C GLY A 158 -12.44 -16.93 -15.60
N LEU A 159 -11.13 -17.06 -15.90
CA LEU A 159 -10.06 -16.54 -15.05
C LEU A 159 -10.08 -15.00 -14.95
N HIS A 160 -10.25 -14.54 -13.73
CA HIS A 160 -10.21 -13.13 -13.32
C HIS A 160 -9.32 -12.95 -12.09
N TYR A 161 -9.15 -11.70 -11.68
CA TYR A 161 -8.32 -11.33 -10.55
C TYR A 161 -9.07 -10.40 -9.61
N LEU A 162 -8.81 -10.55 -8.32
CA LEU A 162 -9.14 -9.51 -7.35
C LEU A 162 -8.08 -8.41 -7.48
N ARG A 163 -8.51 -7.15 -7.63
CA ARG A 163 -7.59 -6.04 -7.88
C ARG A 163 -6.51 -5.93 -6.77
N PRO A 164 -5.21 -5.79 -7.13
CA PRO A 164 -4.12 -5.59 -6.18
C PRO A 164 -3.94 -4.12 -5.73
N GLU A 165 -4.59 -3.20 -6.45
CA GLU A 165 -4.60 -1.76 -6.22
C GLU A 165 -5.93 -1.16 -6.70
N THR A 166 -6.23 0.08 -6.33
CA THR A 166 -7.47 0.75 -6.72
C THR A 166 -7.34 1.68 -7.94
N ALA A 167 -6.13 2.17 -8.20
CA ALA A 167 -5.75 3.06 -9.31
C ALA A 167 -6.27 2.64 -10.69
N GLN A 168 -6.17 1.35 -11.05
CA GLN A 168 -6.62 0.87 -12.37
C GLN A 168 -8.10 1.16 -12.66
N GLY A 169 -8.96 1.11 -11.63
CA GLY A 169 -10.37 1.45 -11.80
C GLY A 169 -10.58 2.92 -12.16
N ILE A 170 -9.70 3.80 -11.69
CA ILE A 170 -9.69 5.24 -11.99
C ILE A 170 -9.25 5.47 -13.44
N PHE A 171 -8.14 4.87 -13.88
CA PHE A 171 -7.64 5.04 -15.25
C PHE A 171 -8.64 4.59 -16.31
N LEU A 172 -9.29 3.44 -16.10
CA LEU A 172 -10.34 2.95 -17.01
C LEU A 172 -11.55 3.89 -17.12
N ASN A 173 -11.79 4.72 -16.10
CA ASN A 173 -12.91 5.65 -16.05
C ASN A 173 -12.52 7.11 -16.31
N PHE A 174 -11.27 7.39 -16.70
CA PHE A 174 -10.79 8.75 -16.94
C PHE A 174 -11.74 9.57 -17.83
N LEU A 175 -12.07 9.07 -19.02
CA LEU A 175 -12.97 9.76 -19.95
C LEU A 175 -14.41 9.88 -19.42
N ASN A 176 -14.93 8.83 -18.79
CA ASN A 176 -16.27 8.81 -18.22
C ASN A 176 -16.42 9.91 -17.16
N VAL A 177 -15.43 10.00 -16.26
CA VAL A 177 -15.42 10.96 -15.15
C VAL A 177 -15.16 12.37 -15.67
N MET A 178 -14.15 12.57 -16.52
CA MET A 178 -13.87 13.89 -17.13
C MET A 178 -15.11 14.47 -17.82
N THR A 179 -15.82 13.64 -18.58
CA THR A 179 -17.03 14.06 -19.32
C THR A 179 -18.21 14.34 -18.38
N SER A 180 -18.54 13.40 -17.50
CA SER A 180 -19.72 13.50 -16.64
C SER A 180 -19.59 14.57 -15.55
N ALA A 181 -18.40 14.71 -14.96
CA ALA A 181 -18.09 15.72 -13.96
C ALA A 181 -17.65 17.07 -14.56
N ARG A 182 -17.55 17.16 -15.90
CA ARG A 182 -17.13 18.36 -16.66
C ARG A 182 -15.79 18.93 -16.18
N LYS A 183 -14.86 18.05 -15.84
CA LYS A 183 -13.51 18.43 -15.39
C LYS A 183 -12.57 18.57 -16.59
N LYS A 184 -11.50 19.32 -16.39
CA LYS A 184 -10.38 19.51 -17.31
C LYS A 184 -9.10 19.49 -16.48
N PRO A 185 -7.99 18.93 -16.97
CA PRO A 185 -6.72 19.02 -16.27
C PRO A 185 -6.35 20.48 -15.93
N PRO A 186 -5.77 20.75 -14.74
CA PRO A 186 -5.50 19.80 -13.67
C PRO A 186 -6.77 19.40 -12.89
N PHE A 187 -6.99 18.10 -12.69
CA PHE A 187 -8.05 17.58 -11.81
C PHE A 187 -7.72 16.18 -11.32
N GLY A 188 -8.31 15.78 -10.19
CA GLY A 188 -8.12 14.44 -9.62
C GLY A 188 -9.37 13.58 -9.61
N ILE A 189 -9.15 12.28 -9.54
CA ILE A 189 -10.19 11.29 -9.24
C ILE A 189 -9.72 10.49 -8.03
N ALA A 190 -10.48 10.53 -6.95
CA ALA A 190 -10.18 9.83 -5.70
C ALA A 190 -11.07 8.61 -5.51
N GLN A 191 -10.50 7.54 -4.97
CA GLN A 191 -11.22 6.33 -4.61
C GLN A 191 -10.72 5.79 -3.27
N THR A 192 -11.66 5.27 -2.48
CA THR A 192 -11.33 4.40 -1.36
C THR A 192 -11.91 3.04 -1.63
N GLY A 193 -11.17 1.96 -1.37
CA GLY A 193 -11.71 0.63 -1.59
C GLY A 193 -10.77 -0.50 -1.23
N LYS A 194 -11.28 -1.72 -1.32
CA LYS A 194 -10.51 -2.94 -1.04
C LYS A 194 -9.54 -3.27 -2.16
N SER A 195 -8.40 -3.80 -1.78
CA SER A 195 -7.35 -4.34 -2.64
C SER A 195 -6.78 -5.62 -2.03
N PHE A 196 -6.19 -6.45 -2.89
CA PHE A 196 -5.84 -7.81 -2.57
C PHE A 196 -4.44 -8.16 -3.07
N ARG A 197 -3.53 -8.49 -2.15
CA ARG A 197 -2.19 -8.98 -2.50
C ARG A 197 -2.02 -10.38 -1.97
N ASN A 198 -1.52 -11.28 -2.79
CA ASN A 198 -1.26 -12.67 -2.43
C ASN A 198 0.03 -12.76 -1.58
N GLU A 199 0.00 -12.11 -0.42
CA GLU A 199 1.15 -11.97 0.46
C GLU A 199 1.63 -13.33 0.97
N ILE A 200 2.93 -13.53 0.85
CA ILE A 200 3.63 -14.78 1.13
C ILE A 200 4.15 -14.77 2.57
N THR A 201 4.73 -13.65 2.99
CA THR A 201 5.43 -13.58 4.28
C THR A 201 4.51 -12.92 5.31
N PRO A 202 3.90 -13.69 6.24
CA PRO A 202 3.13 -13.11 7.32
C PRO A 202 4.08 -12.32 8.25
N GLY A 203 3.86 -11.02 8.39
CA GLY A 203 4.69 -10.14 9.23
C GLY A 203 3.93 -8.90 9.71
N ASN A 204 4.24 -8.45 10.93
CA ASN A 204 3.79 -7.21 11.58
C ASN A 204 2.30 -6.88 11.39
N PHE A 205 1.40 -7.63 12.05
CA PHE A 205 0.00 -7.26 12.25
C PHE A 205 -0.73 -6.75 10.98
N ILE A 206 -1.33 -5.54 10.99
CA ILE A 206 -2.05 -4.96 9.84
C ILE A 206 -1.13 -4.30 8.79
N PHE A 207 0.19 -4.41 8.92
CA PHE A 207 1.14 -3.86 7.94
C PHE A 207 1.34 -4.76 6.72
N ARG A 208 1.15 -6.08 6.86
CA ARG A 208 1.19 -7.04 5.75
C ARG A 208 -0.03 -7.96 5.76
N THR A 209 -1.05 -7.56 5.02
CA THR A 209 -2.33 -8.26 4.92
C THR A 209 -2.63 -8.65 3.47
N ARG A 210 -3.43 -9.70 3.29
CA ARG A 210 -3.87 -10.13 1.95
C ARG A 210 -5.07 -9.38 1.43
N GLU A 211 -5.85 -8.83 2.34
CA GLU A 211 -6.96 -7.93 2.09
C GLU A 211 -6.69 -6.64 2.88
N PHE A 212 -6.76 -5.50 2.21
CA PHE A 212 -6.62 -4.19 2.82
C PHE A 212 -7.47 -3.16 2.08
N GLU A 213 -7.56 -1.97 2.63
CA GLU A 213 -8.23 -0.84 1.99
C GLU A 213 -7.23 0.27 1.76
N GLN A 214 -7.31 0.87 0.58
CA GLN A 214 -6.48 1.99 0.16
C GLN A 214 -7.36 3.24 0.02
N MET A 215 -6.69 4.38 0.10
CA MET A 215 -7.21 5.70 -0.18
C MET A 215 -6.27 6.30 -1.23
N GLU A 216 -6.66 6.20 -2.50
CA GLU A 216 -5.82 6.59 -3.64
C GLU A 216 -6.48 7.72 -4.41
N MET A 217 -5.66 8.57 -5.04
CA MET A 217 -6.12 9.65 -5.89
C MET A 217 -5.19 9.81 -7.07
N GLU A 218 -5.73 9.80 -8.28
CA GLU A 218 -4.98 10.07 -9.51
C GLU A 218 -5.22 11.52 -9.92
N PHE A 219 -4.19 12.36 -9.83
CA PHE A 219 -4.24 13.76 -10.22
C PHE A 219 -3.66 13.94 -11.63
N PHE A 220 -4.54 14.21 -12.59
CA PHE A 220 -4.21 14.38 -14.00
C PHE A 220 -3.75 15.80 -14.27
N VAL A 221 -2.52 15.96 -14.72
CA VAL A 221 -1.86 17.27 -14.91
C VAL A 221 -1.30 17.42 -16.33
N GLU A 222 -1.04 18.67 -16.72
CA GLU A 222 -0.36 18.94 -17.99
C GLU A 222 1.12 18.56 -17.89
N PRO A 223 1.69 17.85 -18.89
CA PRO A 223 3.12 17.57 -18.94
C PRO A 223 3.97 18.83 -18.78
N GLY A 224 4.99 18.80 -17.93
CA GLY A 224 5.84 19.94 -17.60
C GLY A 224 5.35 20.78 -16.41
N THR A 225 4.19 20.46 -15.85
CA THR A 225 3.72 21.00 -14.55
C THR A 225 3.75 19.97 -13.42
N ASP A 226 4.11 18.73 -13.75
CA ASP A 226 4.03 17.55 -12.89
C ASP A 226 4.94 17.63 -11.66
N GLU A 227 6.18 18.14 -11.76
CA GLU A 227 7.06 18.32 -10.59
C GLU A 227 6.47 19.25 -9.52
N GLN A 228 5.82 20.34 -9.95
CA GLN A 228 5.15 21.28 -9.05
C GLN A 228 3.97 20.61 -8.34
N TRP A 229 3.15 19.87 -9.08
CA TRP A 229 2.01 19.16 -8.53
C TRP A 229 2.42 17.99 -7.62
N HIS A 230 3.51 17.31 -7.95
CA HIS A 230 4.09 16.28 -7.11
C HIS A 230 4.49 16.84 -5.74
N GLN A 231 5.25 17.95 -5.71
CA GLN A 231 5.63 18.58 -4.46
C GLN A 231 4.40 19.10 -3.68
N TYR A 232 3.44 19.71 -4.39
CA TYR A 232 2.18 20.15 -3.78
C TYR A 232 1.46 19.01 -3.04
N TRP A 233 1.39 17.83 -3.65
CA TRP A 233 0.72 16.68 -3.03
C TRP A 233 1.52 16.08 -1.88
N ILE A 234 2.85 16.00 -1.96
CA ILE A 234 3.69 15.60 -0.82
C ILE A 234 3.39 16.50 0.39
N ASP A 235 3.43 17.82 0.21
CA ASP A 235 3.22 18.79 1.27
C ASP A 235 1.78 18.71 1.82
N THR A 236 0.79 18.62 0.92
CA THR A 236 -0.63 18.53 1.26
C THR A 236 -0.95 17.28 2.08
N ARG A 237 -0.42 16.12 1.67
CA ARG A 237 -0.67 14.86 2.36
C ARG A 237 0.06 14.80 3.70
N THR A 238 1.28 15.32 3.77
CA THR A 238 2.02 15.44 5.04
C THR A 238 1.28 16.33 6.03
N ALA A 239 0.82 17.50 5.58
CA ALA A 239 0.05 18.43 6.40
C ALA A 239 -1.27 17.82 6.90
N TRP A 240 -1.87 16.89 6.15
CA TRP A 240 -3.07 16.18 6.59
C TRP A 240 -2.82 15.29 7.81
N TYR A 241 -1.73 14.51 7.83
CA TYR A 241 -1.39 13.68 9.01
C TYR A 241 -1.05 14.54 10.22
N VAL A 242 -0.20 15.56 10.04
CA VAL A 242 0.19 16.49 11.11
C VAL A 242 -1.02 17.26 11.65
N GLY A 243 -1.89 17.73 10.76
CA GLY A 243 -3.12 18.44 11.14
C GLY A 243 -4.15 17.57 11.89
N LEU A 244 -4.02 16.24 11.80
CA LEU A 244 -4.81 15.27 12.57
C LEU A 244 -4.14 14.82 13.88
N GLY A 245 -2.96 15.36 14.19
CA GLY A 245 -2.30 15.19 15.48
C GLY A 245 -1.09 14.28 15.48
N VAL A 246 -0.69 13.70 14.35
CA VAL A 246 0.55 12.91 14.26
C VAL A 246 1.76 13.80 14.54
N ASP A 247 2.68 13.36 15.41
CA ASP A 247 3.88 14.12 15.72
C ASP A 247 4.78 14.24 14.47
N PRO A 248 5.10 15.46 13.99
CA PRO A 248 6.01 15.65 12.87
C PRO A 248 7.39 15.02 13.09
N ALA A 249 7.85 14.85 14.33
CA ALA A 249 9.12 14.20 14.65
C ALA A 249 9.12 12.68 14.38
N ASP A 250 7.93 12.08 14.28
CA ASP A 250 7.73 10.68 13.93
C ASP A 250 7.42 10.47 12.44
N LEU A 251 7.43 11.54 11.63
CA LEU A 251 7.26 11.50 10.18
C LEU A 251 8.55 11.86 9.44
N ARG A 252 8.77 11.23 8.29
CA ARG A 252 9.80 11.64 7.33
C ARG A 252 9.33 11.48 5.88
N HIS A 253 9.99 12.19 4.99
CA HIS A 253 9.94 11.94 3.55
C HIS A 253 11.12 11.05 3.17
N TYR A 254 10.82 9.88 2.63
CA TYR A 254 11.80 8.97 2.06
C TYR A 254 11.71 9.03 0.54
N GLU A 255 12.79 9.45 -0.10
CA GLU A 255 12.86 9.62 -1.55
C GLU A 255 13.50 8.38 -2.15
N HIS A 256 12.76 7.71 -3.06
CA HIS A 256 13.23 6.46 -3.64
C HIS A 256 14.50 6.69 -4.47
N PRO A 257 15.56 5.87 -4.27
CA PRO A 257 16.71 5.84 -5.16
C PRO A 257 16.29 5.55 -6.60
N LYS A 258 17.05 6.04 -7.58
CA LYS A 258 16.70 5.88 -9.00
C LYS A 258 16.59 4.41 -9.42
N GLU A 259 17.33 3.56 -8.75
CA GLU A 259 17.40 2.11 -8.96
C GLU A 259 16.16 1.38 -8.44
N GLU A 260 15.45 1.99 -7.47
CA GLU A 260 14.24 1.46 -6.84
C GLU A 260 12.95 2.02 -7.46
N LEU A 261 13.07 3.07 -8.29
CA LEU A 261 11.92 3.63 -9.01
C LEU A 261 11.32 2.59 -9.97
N SER A 262 9.99 2.51 -9.95
CA SER A 262 9.26 1.82 -11.02
C SER A 262 9.60 2.46 -12.36
N HIS A 263 9.69 1.64 -13.42
CA HIS A 263 10.10 2.07 -14.77
C HIS A 263 9.26 3.22 -15.38
N TYR A 264 8.08 3.48 -14.83
CA TYR A 264 7.16 4.56 -15.21
C TYR A 264 7.14 5.76 -14.24
N SER A 265 7.83 5.67 -13.10
CA SER A 265 7.91 6.75 -12.11
C SER A 265 9.17 7.59 -12.32
N THR A 266 9.00 8.90 -12.43
CA THR A 266 10.13 9.85 -12.49
C THR A 266 10.63 10.24 -11.09
N ARG A 267 9.74 10.19 -10.10
CA ARG A 267 10.01 10.51 -8.69
C ARG A 267 8.92 9.87 -7.84
N THR A 268 9.32 9.21 -6.76
CA THR A 268 8.42 8.70 -5.73
C THR A 268 8.95 9.13 -4.37
N VAL A 269 8.07 9.67 -3.53
CA VAL A 269 8.35 10.02 -2.15
C VAL A 269 7.35 9.34 -1.23
N ASP A 270 7.85 8.53 -0.31
CA ASP A 270 7.05 7.94 0.74
C ASP A 270 7.00 8.86 1.96
N ILE A 271 5.79 9.10 2.46
CA ILE A 271 5.61 9.55 3.84
C ILE A 271 5.74 8.30 4.71
N GLU A 272 6.77 8.27 5.53
CA GLU A 272 7.03 7.17 6.46
C GLU A 272 6.79 7.59 7.90
N TYR A 273 6.30 6.65 8.71
CA TYR A 273 6.14 6.82 10.15
C TYR A 273 7.13 5.95 10.94
N ARG A 274 7.63 6.45 12.07
CA ARG A 274 8.59 5.77 12.94
C ARG A 274 7.92 4.72 13.84
N TYR A 275 7.58 3.56 13.28
CA TYR A 275 6.97 2.45 14.02
C TYR A 275 7.94 1.73 14.97
N GLY A 276 9.25 1.85 14.78
CA GLY A 276 10.25 1.15 15.60
C GLY A 276 10.28 -0.36 15.34
N PHE A 277 10.05 -0.81 14.10
CA PHE A 277 10.16 -2.23 13.75
C PHE A 277 11.59 -2.76 13.95
N SER A 278 11.72 -4.08 14.04
CA SER A 278 13.03 -4.71 14.09
C SER A 278 13.65 -4.76 12.69
N GLY A 279 14.78 -4.09 12.47
CA GLY A 279 15.39 -3.89 11.15
C GLY A 279 15.41 -2.40 10.83
N SER A 280 14.37 -1.92 10.16
CA SER A 280 14.11 -0.49 9.97
C SER A 280 13.18 0.07 11.07
N GLN A 281 13.51 1.26 11.59
CA GLN A 281 12.63 1.97 12.51
C GLN A 281 11.43 2.64 11.81
N TRP A 282 11.45 2.70 10.48
CA TRP A 282 10.49 3.42 9.65
C TRP A 282 9.62 2.45 8.83
N GLY A 283 8.39 2.86 8.55
CA GLY A 283 7.52 2.16 7.63
C GLY A 283 6.65 3.11 6.82
N GLU A 284 6.46 2.77 5.55
CA GLU A 284 5.62 3.48 4.59
C GLU A 284 4.17 3.62 5.07
N LEU A 285 3.66 4.86 5.08
CA LEU A 285 2.29 5.21 5.41
C LEU A 285 1.48 5.57 4.15
N GLU A 286 2.06 6.41 3.29
CA GLU A 286 1.47 6.87 2.03
C GLU A 286 2.59 7.19 1.03
N GLY A 287 2.52 6.62 -0.17
CA GLY A 287 3.42 6.92 -1.28
C GLY A 287 2.85 8.02 -2.16
N ILE A 288 3.68 8.97 -2.60
CA ILE A 288 3.32 9.98 -3.59
C ILE A 288 4.24 9.77 -4.80
N ALA A 289 3.68 9.39 -5.95
CA ALA A 289 4.43 9.07 -7.15
C ALA A 289 4.07 10.00 -8.32
N ASN A 290 5.08 10.34 -9.15
CA ASN A 290 4.89 10.96 -10.45
C ASN A 290 5.04 9.90 -11.56
N ARG A 291 3.91 9.41 -12.05
CA ARG A 291 3.81 8.26 -12.98
C ARG A 291 3.84 8.67 -14.45
N THR A 292 4.04 9.95 -14.74
CA THR A 292 4.03 10.51 -16.10
C THR A 292 2.73 10.14 -16.84
N ASP A 293 2.80 9.87 -18.15
CA ASP A 293 1.66 9.50 -18.99
C ASP A 293 1.50 7.98 -19.18
N PHE A 294 2.26 7.18 -18.44
CA PHE A 294 2.31 5.72 -18.58
C PHE A 294 0.92 5.08 -18.52
N ASP A 295 0.18 5.29 -17.44
CA ASP A 295 -1.09 4.58 -17.20
C ASP A 295 -2.12 4.82 -18.30
N LEU A 296 -2.32 6.09 -18.69
CA LEU A 296 -3.26 6.45 -19.74
C LEU A 296 -2.80 6.00 -21.13
N LYS A 297 -1.50 6.09 -21.45
CA LYS A 297 -0.98 5.59 -22.74
C LYS A 297 -1.13 4.09 -22.85
N THR A 298 -0.73 3.35 -21.84
CA THR A 298 -0.78 1.89 -21.82
C THR A 298 -2.21 1.38 -21.99
N HIS A 299 -3.19 1.98 -21.29
CA HIS A 299 -4.60 1.62 -21.50
C HIS A 299 -5.12 2.04 -22.87
N SER A 300 -4.70 3.21 -23.40
CA SER A 300 -5.08 3.64 -24.75
C SER A 300 -4.61 2.65 -25.82
N GLU A 301 -3.35 2.21 -25.73
CA GLU A 301 -2.74 1.25 -26.67
C GLU A 301 -3.43 -0.11 -26.64
N HIS A 302 -3.74 -0.63 -25.44
CA HIS A 302 -4.32 -1.97 -25.30
C HIS A 302 -5.84 -2.02 -25.56
N SER A 303 -6.55 -0.91 -25.31
CA SER A 303 -8.00 -0.82 -25.52
C SER A 303 -8.38 -0.31 -26.91
N GLY A 304 -7.51 0.47 -27.56
CA GLY A 304 -7.80 1.19 -28.79
C GLY A 304 -8.64 2.46 -28.59
N VAL A 305 -8.89 2.87 -27.34
CA VAL A 305 -9.61 4.10 -27.00
C VAL A 305 -8.61 5.23 -26.73
N ASP A 306 -8.80 6.39 -27.36
CA ASP A 306 -7.96 7.56 -27.14
C ASP A 306 -8.27 8.21 -25.77
N LEU A 307 -7.40 7.98 -24.77
CA LEU A 307 -7.50 8.62 -23.45
C LEU A 307 -6.76 9.96 -23.36
N SER A 308 -6.31 10.54 -24.47
CA SER A 308 -5.70 11.87 -24.48
C SER A 308 -6.72 12.98 -24.24
N TYR A 309 -6.24 14.12 -23.76
CA TYR A 309 -7.02 15.33 -23.56
C TYR A 309 -6.80 16.30 -24.74
N PHE A 310 -7.89 16.89 -25.24
CA PHE A 310 -7.84 17.94 -26.25
C PHE A 310 -8.03 19.31 -25.61
N ASP A 311 -6.96 20.09 -25.57
CA ASP A 311 -6.96 21.45 -25.07
C ASP A 311 -7.41 22.42 -26.18
N GLN A 312 -8.67 22.83 -26.12
CA GLN A 312 -9.26 23.81 -27.04
C GLN A 312 -8.55 25.18 -27.00
N GLY A 313 -7.94 25.56 -25.86
CA GLY A 313 -7.22 26.82 -25.74
C GLY A 313 -5.88 26.81 -26.48
N LYS A 314 -5.27 25.64 -26.64
CA LYS A 314 -3.99 25.43 -27.33
C LYS A 314 -4.13 24.79 -28.71
N ASP A 315 -5.33 24.34 -29.07
CA ASP A 315 -5.62 23.53 -30.26
C ASP A 315 -4.69 22.31 -30.37
N GLN A 316 -4.43 21.66 -29.24
CA GLN A 316 -3.46 20.57 -29.13
C GLN A 316 -4.02 19.41 -28.32
N ARG A 317 -3.51 18.23 -28.60
CA ARG A 317 -3.91 16.98 -27.97
C ARG A 317 -2.70 16.37 -27.27
N TRP A 318 -2.86 16.01 -26.01
CA TRP A 318 -1.78 15.51 -25.17
C TRP A 318 -2.31 14.52 -24.13
N THR A 319 -1.47 13.57 -23.70
CA THR A 319 -1.82 12.64 -22.63
C THR A 319 -1.45 13.25 -21.29
N PRO A 320 -2.38 13.40 -20.34
CA PRO A 320 -2.07 13.92 -19.01
C PRO A 320 -1.02 13.08 -18.29
N TYR A 321 -0.18 13.75 -17.53
CA TYR A 321 0.67 13.11 -16.54
C TYR A 321 -0.15 12.84 -15.27
N VAL A 322 0.26 11.85 -14.48
CA VAL A 322 -0.46 11.43 -13.27
C VAL A 322 0.42 11.58 -12.04
N ILE A 323 -0.08 12.33 -11.05
CA ILE A 323 0.45 12.35 -9.69
C ILE A 323 -0.47 11.52 -8.81
N GLU A 324 0.09 10.50 -8.16
CA GLU A 324 -0.65 9.51 -7.38
C GLU A 324 -0.25 9.59 -5.90
N PRO A 325 -1.09 10.16 -5.02
CA PRO A 325 -1.06 9.86 -3.61
C PRO A 325 -1.82 8.57 -3.27
N ALA A 326 -1.13 7.59 -2.70
CA ALA A 326 -1.66 6.28 -2.35
C ALA A 326 -1.43 5.94 -0.87
N GLY A 327 -2.46 6.12 -0.05
CA GLY A 327 -2.42 5.86 1.39
C GLY A 327 -3.08 4.55 1.79
N GLY A 328 -2.50 3.82 2.75
CA GLY A 328 -3.13 2.64 3.35
C GLY A 328 -4.09 3.01 4.47
N LEU A 329 -5.39 2.75 4.35
CA LEU A 329 -6.37 3.06 5.41
C LEU A 329 -6.08 2.28 6.71
N GLY A 330 -5.69 1.01 6.59
CA GLY A 330 -5.28 0.20 7.74
C GLY A 330 -4.01 0.71 8.39
N ARG A 331 -3.02 1.15 7.60
CA ARG A 331 -1.77 1.74 8.11
C ARG A 331 -2.01 3.08 8.79
N SER A 332 -2.90 3.91 8.25
CA SER A 332 -3.34 5.16 8.88
C SER A 332 -3.98 4.89 10.25
N LEU A 333 -4.88 3.90 10.35
CA LEU A 333 -5.47 3.49 11.62
C LEU A 333 -4.41 3.08 12.64
N MET A 334 -3.40 2.29 12.22
CA MET A 334 -2.31 1.92 13.14
C MET A 334 -1.48 3.13 13.54
N THR A 335 -1.16 4.03 12.60
CA THR A 335 -0.39 5.25 12.88
C THR A 335 -1.05 6.05 13.98
N PHE A 336 -2.34 6.38 13.83
CA PHE A 336 -3.06 7.16 14.84
C PHE A 336 -3.15 6.44 16.19
N LEU A 337 -3.29 5.11 16.21
CA LEU A 337 -3.29 4.35 17.47
C LEU A 337 -1.92 4.33 18.15
N VAL A 338 -0.84 4.18 17.37
CA VAL A 338 0.53 4.14 17.89
C VAL A 338 0.93 5.52 18.39
N ASP A 339 0.71 6.56 17.58
CA ASP A 339 1.05 7.95 17.88
C ASP A 339 0.33 8.46 19.14
N ALA A 340 -0.97 8.17 19.26
CA ALA A 340 -1.78 8.57 20.42
C ALA A 340 -1.53 7.73 21.70
N TYR A 341 -0.84 6.60 21.62
CA TYR A 341 -0.62 5.74 22.79
C TYR A 341 0.39 6.38 23.76
N THR A 342 -0.04 6.65 24.98
CA THR A 342 0.82 7.13 26.08
C THR A 342 0.60 6.28 27.34
N GLU A 343 1.66 6.06 28.10
CA GLU A 343 1.61 5.49 29.43
C GLU A 343 1.72 6.61 30.46
N ASP A 344 0.88 6.55 31.49
CA ASP A 344 0.88 7.48 32.62
C ASP A 344 0.90 6.69 33.92
N GLU A 345 1.59 7.20 34.94
CA GLU A 345 1.66 6.57 36.26
C GLU A 345 0.34 6.82 36.99
N ALA A 346 -0.43 5.75 37.23
CA ALA A 346 -1.64 5.86 38.03
C ALA A 346 -1.31 5.62 39.52
N PRO A 347 -1.82 6.43 40.46
CA PRO A 347 -1.67 6.14 41.88
C PRO A 347 -2.44 4.86 42.22
N ASN A 348 -1.73 3.83 42.67
CA ASN A 348 -2.34 2.62 43.18
C ASN A 348 -3.09 2.90 44.49
N ALA A 349 -4.00 2.01 44.90
CA ALA A 349 -4.82 2.16 46.12
C ALA A 349 -4.00 2.27 47.43
N LYS A 350 -2.66 2.18 47.36
CA LYS A 350 -1.72 2.33 48.47
C LYS A 350 -0.78 3.54 48.34
N GLY A 351 -0.96 4.40 47.33
CA GLY A 351 -0.17 5.63 47.16
C GLY A 351 1.22 5.45 46.56
N GLY A 352 1.51 4.33 45.90
CA GLY A 352 2.65 4.16 44.99
C GLY A 352 2.20 4.22 43.52
N GLY A 353 3.11 4.57 42.59
CA GLY A 353 2.84 4.46 41.16
C GLY A 353 3.01 3.02 40.67
N ASP A 354 2.13 2.59 39.76
CA ASP A 354 2.30 1.37 38.94
C ASP A 354 2.70 1.75 37.51
#